data_AF-A0A1W1W5W6-F1
#
_entry.id   AF-A0A1W1W5W6-F1
#
_cell.length_a   1.000
_cell.length_b   1.000
_cell.length_c   1.000
_cell.angle_alpha   90.00
_cell.angle_beta   90.00
_cell.angle_gamma   90.00
#
_symmetry.space_group_name_H-M   'P 1'
#
loop_
_entity.id
_entity.type
_entity.pdbx_description
1 polymer ?
#
loop_
_entity_poly.entity_id
_entity_poly.type
_entity_poly.pdbx_seq_one_letter_code
_entity_poly.pdbx_strand_id
1 'polypeptide(L)'
;MASDGWLALLLLLNTLPLTQWMLGFAGWYDSHDAYSTFMFYFPFSHWLALGPTFYFYFRSLTNQDFRFGRAEKLHFLPAAVYLVWRLVLFGYDIAWRHWSLGEPFTGHFGTKGALAGLSEGVDGDLELLGYISIFAYGRLTLRDYQRYRRYLDDN
;
A
#
# COMPACT_ATOMS: atom_id res chain seq x y z
N MET A 1 9.83 -16.89 12.99
CA MET A 1 10.13 -16.88 11.54
C MET A 1 8.97 -16.37 10.70
N ALA A 2 7.77 -16.99 10.69
CA ALA A 2 6.65 -16.45 9.91
C ALA A 2 6.08 -15.11 10.46
N SER A 3 5.96 -14.99 11.80
CA SER A 3 5.43 -13.78 12.46
C SER A 3 6.32 -12.55 12.29
N ASP A 4 7.65 -12.72 12.34
CA ASP A 4 8.61 -11.61 12.24
C ASP A 4 8.53 -10.91 10.87
N GLY A 5 8.31 -11.68 9.80
CA GLY A 5 8.11 -11.14 8.45
C GLY A 5 6.82 -10.33 8.33
N TRP A 6 5.73 -10.78 8.96
CA TRP A 6 4.48 -10.03 9.00
C TRP A 6 4.60 -8.73 9.80
N LEU A 7 5.29 -8.76 10.93
CA LEU A 7 5.58 -7.57 11.72
C LEU A 7 6.45 -6.58 10.94
N ALA A 8 7.52 -7.05 10.29
CA ALA A 8 8.37 -6.22 9.45
C ALA A 8 7.58 -5.56 8.31
N LEU A 9 6.69 -6.32 7.66
CA LEU A 9 5.80 -5.77 6.63
C LEU A 9 4.84 -4.74 7.20
N LEU A 10 4.22 -4.98 8.37
CA LEU A 10 3.37 -3.98 9.02
C LEU A 10 4.13 -2.69 9.33
N LEU A 11 5.34 -2.80 9.87
CA LEU A 11 6.18 -1.64 10.15
C LEU A 11 6.51 -0.88 8.86
N LEU A 12 6.92 -1.58 7.81
CA LEU A 12 7.20 -0.97 6.50
C LEU A 12 5.97 -0.25 5.94
N LEU A 13 4.82 -0.91 5.93
CA LEU A 13 3.58 -0.29 5.45
C LEU A 13 3.26 0.96 6.28
N ASN A 14 3.29 0.91 7.61
CA ASN A 14 3.00 2.10 8.41
C ASN A 14 4.03 3.24 8.27
N THR A 15 5.29 2.96 7.93
CA THR A 15 6.33 3.99 7.79
C THR A 15 6.35 4.65 6.42
N LEU A 16 5.82 4.02 5.38
CA LEU A 16 5.80 4.58 4.02
C LEU A 16 5.03 5.92 3.90
N PRO A 17 3.81 6.09 4.42
CA PRO A 17 3.07 7.34 4.31
C PRO A 17 3.72 8.42 5.16
N LEU A 18 4.26 8.04 6.33
CA LEU A 18 5.06 8.94 7.16
C LEU A 18 6.29 9.44 6.39
N THR A 19 6.95 8.55 5.65
CA THR A 19 8.11 8.91 4.82
C THR A 19 7.71 9.89 3.72
N GLN A 20 6.57 9.69 3.05
CA GLN A 20 6.05 10.65 2.07
C GLN A 20 5.89 12.05 2.67
N TRP A 21 5.26 12.14 3.85
CA TRP A 21 5.09 13.41 4.57
C TRP A 21 6.43 14.03 4.96
N MET A 22 7.36 13.23 5.50
CA MET A 22 8.67 13.73 5.91
C MET A 22 9.50 14.23 4.73
N LEU A 23 9.43 13.57 3.57
CA LEU A 23 10.07 14.04 2.34
C LEU A 23 9.43 15.34 1.85
N GLY A 24 8.10 15.47 1.97
CA GLY A 24 7.38 16.72 1.71
C GLY A 24 7.88 17.87 2.58
N PHE A 25 7.98 17.67 3.90
CA PHE A 25 8.53 18.67 4.82
C PHE A 25 10.02 18.97 4.58
N ALA A 26 10.78 18.01 4.04
CA ALA A 26 12.16 18.22 3.63
C ALA A 26 12.28 19.00 2.30
N GLY A 27 11.16 19.44 1.71
CA GLY A 27 11.12 20.27 0.50
C GLY A 27 11.15 19.48 -0.81
N TRP A 28 11.05 18.14 -0.79
CA TRP A 28 11.07 17.34 -2.02
C TRP A 28 9.85 17.60 -2.91
N TYR A 29 8.72 17.98 -2.33
CA TYR A 29 7.50 18.26 -3.09
C TYR A 29 7.58 19.59 -3.87
N ASP A 30 8.33 20.56 -3.35
CA ASP A 30 8.46 21.93 -3.89
C ASP A 30 9.80 22.16 -4.59
N SER A 31 10.63 21.12 -4.77
CA SER A 31 11.93 21.24 -5.45
C SER A 31 11.81 21.39 -6.97
N HIS A 32 10.67 21.00 -7.55
CA HIS A 32 10.35 21.07 -8.98
C HIS A 32 11.36 20.33 -9.87
N ASP A 33 11.92 19.23 -9.36
CA ASP A 33 12.94 18.43 -10.04
C ASP A 33 12.63 16.92 -9.93
N ALA A 34 13.68 16.09 -10.03
CA ALA A 34 13.56 14.65 -9.90
C ALA A 34 13.01 14.20 -8.54
N TYR A 35 13.19 14.98 -7.46
CA TYR A 35 12.63 14.65 -6.14
C TYR A 35 11.11 14.79 -6.13
N SER A 36 10.57 15.89 -6.65
CA SER A 36 9.11 16.07 -6.78
C SER A 36 8.52 15.02 -7.71
N THR A 37 9.21 14.73 -8.82
CA THR A 37 8.83 13.65 -9.74
C THR A 37 8.76 12.31 -8.99
N PHE A 38 9.82 11.93 -8.27
CA PHE A 38 9.84 10.70 -7.48
C PHE A 38 8.65 10.60 -6.52
N MET A 39 8.31 11.69 -5.83
CA MET A 39 7.17 11.72 -4.91
C MET A 39 5.82 11.41 -5.58
N PHE A 40 5.63 11.77 -6.85
CA PHE A 40 4.39 11.50 -7.57
C PHE A 40 4.25 10.07 -8.08
N TYR A 41 5.36 9.36 -8.33
CA TYR A 41 5.31 8.02 -8.91
C TYR A 41 5.57 6.92 -7.90
N PHE A 42 6.38 7.16 -6.87
CA PHE A 42 6.63 6.16 -5.83
C PHE A 42 5.33 5.82 -5.07
N PRO A 43 4.98 4.52 -4.91
CA PRO A 43 3.68 4.11 -4.37
C PRO A 43 3.67 4.16 -2.83
N PHE A 44 3.67 5.37 -2.27
CA PHE A 44 3.59 5.56 -0.81
C PHE A 44 2.25 5.10 -0.22
N SER A 45 1.16 5.21 -0.98
CA SER A 45 -0.15 4.68 -0.60
C SER A 45 -0.19 3.16 -0.83
N HIS A 46 -0.61 2.42 0.19
CA HIS A 46 -0.70 0.95 0.15
C HIS A 46 -1.80 0.44 1.10
N TRP A 47 -2.79 1.28 1.39
CA TRP A 47 -3.83 1.03 2.40
C TRP A 47 -4.59 -0.29 2.20
N LEU A 48 -4.76 -0.72 0.95
CA LEU A 48 -5.39 -2.01 0.60
C LEU A 48 -4.63 -3.23 1.13
N ALA A 49 -3.31 -3.13 1.34
CA ALA A 49 -2.50 -4.20 1.89
C ALA A 49 -2.51 -4.24 3.42
N LEU A 50 -2.83 -3.13 4.08
CA LEU A 50 -2.65 -2.98 5.53
C LEU A 50 -3.60 -3.90 6.33
N GLY A 51 -4.88 -3.95 5.96
CA GLY A 51 -5.89 -4.82 6.58
C GLY A 51 -5.52 -6.32 6.53
N PRO A 52 -5.29 -6.91 5.34
CA PRO A 52 -4.85 -8.29 5.20
C PRO A 52 -3.56 -8.59 5.96
N THR A 53 -2.56 -7.70 5.89
CA THR A 53 -1.29 -7.86 6.61
C THR A 53 -1.51 -7.94 8.12
N PHE A 54 -2.35 -7.06 8.66
CA PHE A 54 -2.68 -7.06 10.09
C PHE A 54 -3.38 -8.36 10.52
N TYR A 55 -4.34 -8.84 9.73
CA TYR A 55 -5.04 -10.08 10.00
C TYR A 55 -4.11 -11.30 9.98
N PHE A 56 -3.24 -11.42 8.97
CA PHE A 56 -2.34 -12.57 8.87
C PHE A 56 -1.19 -12.51 9.88
N TYR A 57 -0.74 -11.32 10.27
CA TYR A 57 0.12 -11.16 11.44
C TYR A 57 -0.53 -11.77 12.68
N PHE A 58 -1.77 -11.37 12.99
CA PHE A 58 -2.49 -11.91 14.14
C PHE A 58 -2.68 -13.42 14.07
N ARG A 59 -3.08 -13.96 12.90
CA ARG A 59 -3.20 -15.42 12.72
C ARG A 59 -1.87 -16.14 12.92
N SER A 60 -0.76 -15.54 12.50
CA SER A 60 0.57 -16.13 12.68
C SER A 60 1.03 -16.18 14.14
N LEU A 61 0.45 -15.35 15.00
CA LEU A 61 0.70 -15.36 16.44
C LEU A 61 -0.21 -16.33 17.20
N THR A 62 -1.47 -16.45 16.78
CA THR A 62 -2.51 -17.15 17.55
C THR A 62 -2.80 -18.57 17.08
N ASN A 63 -2.38 -18.93 15.87
CA ASN A 63 -2.60 -20.26 15.31
C ASN A 63 -1.27 -20.87 14.85
N GLN A 64 -0.77 -21.87 15.58
CA GLN A 64 0.50 -22.54 15.27
C GLN A 64 0.43 -23.37 13.96
N ASP A 65 -0.77 -23.78 13.53
CA ASP A 65 -0.98 -24.51 12.28
C ASP A 65 -1.18 -23.57 11.08
N PHE A 66 -1.14 -22.24 11.28
CA PHE A 66 -1.32 -21.30 10.20
C PHE A 66 -0.21 -21.42 9.15
N ARG A 67 -0.62 -21.70 7.91
CA ARG A 67 0.25 -21.68 6.73
C ARG A 67 -0.29 -20.68 5.72
N PHE A 68 0.58 -19.81 5.21
CA PHE A 68 0.22 -18.84 4.19
C PHE A 68 0.20 -19.51 2.81
N GLY A 69 -1.00 -19.78 2.28
CA GLY A 69 -1.23 -20.51 1.04
C GLY A 69 -1.71 -19.64 -0.12
N ARG A 70 -2.27 -20.29 -1.15
CA ARG A 70 -2.82 -19.60 -2.33
C ARG A 70 -4.09 -18.82 -2.01
N ALA A 71 -4.94 -19.34 -1.13
CA ALA A 71 -6.16 -18.65 -0.72
C ALA A 71 -5.83 -17.35 0.03
N GLU A 72 -4.84 -17.39 0.93
CA GLU A 72 -4.40 -16.23 1.68
C GLU A 72 -3.81 -15.14 0.78
N LYS A 73 -3.09 -15.51 -0.29
CA LYS A 73 -2.54 -14.56 -1.26
C LYS A 73 -3.63 -13.76 -1.99
N LEU A 74 -4.83 -14.31 -2.19
CA LEU A 74 -5.92 -13.60 -2.88
C LEU A 74 -6.39 -12.36 -2.12
N HIS A 75 -6.21 -12.32 -0.79
CA HIS A 75 -6.52 -11.14 0.01
C HIS A 75 -5.61 -9.93 -0.31
N PHE A 76 -4.46 -10.16 -0.94
CA PHE A 76 -3.56 -9.12 -1.43
C PHE A 76 -3.79 -8.75 -2.90
N LEU A 77 -4.74 -9.40 -3.59
CA LEU A 77 -5.04 -9.11 -4.98
C LEU A 77 -5.39 -7.64 -5.22
N PRO A 78 -6.23 -6.97 -4.40
CA PRO A 78 -6.53 -5.55 -4.59
C PRO A 78 -5.29 -4.67 -4.52
N ALA A 79 -4.39 -4.92 -3.56
CA ALA A 79 -3.13 -4.20 -3.43
C ALA A 79 -2.18 -4.46 -4.60
N ALA A 80 -2.12 -5.71 -5.09
CA ALA A 80 -1.31 -6.07 -6.25
C ALA A 80 -1.81 -5.41 -7.54
N VAL A 81 -3.13 -5.38 -7.76
CA VAL A 81 -3.74 -4.68 -8.90
C VAL A 81 -3.41 -3.19 -8.87
N TYR A 82 -3.49 -2.57 -7.70
CA TYR A 82 -3.11 -1.17 -7.54
C TYR A 82 -1.62 -0.93 -7.80
N LEU A 83 -0.73 -1.80 -7.29
CA LEU A 83 0.71 -1.71 -7.60
C LEU A 83 0.99 -1.82 -9.09
N VAL A 84 0.31 -2.73 -9.80
CA VAL A 84 0.42 -2.83 -11.26
C VAL A 84 -0.06 -1.55 -11.94
N TRP A 85 -1.17 -0.97 -11.49
CA TRP A 85 -1.66 0.32 -11.98
C TRP A 85 -0.60 1.43 -11.80
N ARG A 86 0.05 1.50 -10.64
CA ARG A 86 1.16 2.44 -10.38
C ARG A 86 2.37 2.21 -11.30
N LEU A 87 2.70 0.95 -11.60
CA LEU A 87 3.77 0.63 -12.55
C LEU A 87 3.40 1.04 -13.99
N VAL A 88 2.14 0.87 -14.40
CA VAL A 88 1.63 1.34 -15.70
C VAL A 88 1.72 2.86 -15.80
N LEU A 89 1.33 3.59 -14.75
CA LEU A 89 1.46 5.04 -14.67
C LEU A 89 2.90 5.50 -14.89
N PHE A 90 3.83 4.92 -14.13
CA PHE A 90 5.26 5.18 -14.28
C PHE A 90 5.77 4.86 -15.69
N GLY A 91 5.41 3.69 -16.22
CA GLY A 91 5.82 3.27 -17.56
C GLY A 91 5.29 4.18 -18.66
N TYR A 92 4.05 4.65 -18.54
CA TYR A 92 3.44 5.52 -19.55
C TYR A 92 3.99 6.96 -19.48
N ASP A 93 3.91 7.62 -18.33
CA ASP A 93 4.28 9.03 -18.25
C ASP A 93 5.81 9.23 -18.28
N ILE A 94 6.58 8.40 -17.58
CA ILE A 94 8.04 8.54 -17.52
C ILE A 94 8.71 7.78 -18.65
N ALA A 95 8.54 6.46 -18.72
CA ALA A 95 9.36 5.66 -19.65
C ALA A 95 8.98 5.91 -21.12
N TRP A 96 7.69 5.98 -21.43
CA TRP A 96 7.21 6.19 -22.79
C TRP A 96 7.21 7.68 -23.18
N ARG A 97 6.39 8.52 -22.52
CA ARG A 97 6.23 9.92 -22.95
C ARG A 97 7.48 10.76 -22.70
N HIS A 98 7.99 10.76 -21.48
CA HIS A 98 9.11 11.61 -21.14
C HIS A 98 10.43 11.11 -21.75
N TRP A 99 10.81 9.85 -21.50
CA TRP A 99 12.09 9.33 -21.95
C TRP A 99 12.13 8.99 -23.45
N SER A 100 11.10 8.35 -23.98
CA SER A 100 11.14 7.86 -25.36
C SER A 100 10.74 8.93 -26.38
N LEU A 101 9.75 9.78 -26.06
CA LEU A 101 9.26 10.83 -26.97
C LEU A 101 9.84 12.23 -26.66
N GLY A 102 10.50 12.41 -25.52
CA GLY A 102 11.03 13.71 -25.11
C GLY A 102 9.95 14.73 -24.73
N GLU A 103 8.72 14.28 -24.46
CA GLU A 103 7.63 15.17 -24.09
C GLU A 103 7.86 15.73 -22.67
N PRO A 104 7.64 17.04 -22.44
CA PRO A 104 7.69 17.61 -21.11
C PRO A 104 6.50 17.14 -20.27
N PHE A 105 6.70 17.03 -18.95
CA PHE A 105 5.62 16.80 -18.02
C PHE A 105 4.65 17.99 -18.01
N THR A 106 3.35 17.69 -17.87
CA THR A 106 2.27 18.69 -18.02
C THR A 106 1.70 19.17 -16.69
N GLY A 107 1.93 18.45 -15.59
CA GLY A 107 1.40 18.72 -14.26
C GLY A 107 2.49 19.12 -13.26
N HIS A 108 2.07 19.74 -12.16
CA HIS A 108 2.88 20.21 -11.02
C HIS A 108 4.26 20.74 -11.42
N PHE A 109 4.31 21.95 -11.98
CA PHE A 109 5.55 22.63 -12.39
C PHE A 109 6.46 21.79 -13.31
N GLY A 110 5.89 20.90 -14.12
CA GLY A 110 6.67 20.07 -15.04
C GLY A 110 7.36 18.89 -14.37
N THR A 111 6.78 18.34 -13.29
CA THR A 111 7.29 17.14 -12.60
C THR A 111 6.30 15.98 -12.58
N LYS A 112 5.10 16.20 -13.10
CA LYS A 112 4.02 15.20 -13.09
C LYS A 112 3.41 15.01 -14.48
N GLY A 113 3.23 13.77 -14.89
CA GLY A 113 2.61 13.42 -16.15
C GLY A 113 1.08 13.54 -16.12
N ALA A 114 0.48 13.52 -17.30
CA ALA A 114 -0.97 13.67 -17.43
C ALA A 114 -1.71 12.47 -16.81
N LEU A 115 -1.20 11.25 -16.98
CA LEU A 115 -1.88 10.05 -16.48
C LEU A 115 -1.81 9.98 -14.95
N ALA A 116 -0.67 10.35 -14.35
CA ALA A 116 -0.52 10.52 -12.91
C ALA A 116 -1.42 11.62 -12.34
N GLY A 117 -1.72 12.66 -13.13
CA GLY A 117 -2.70 13.69 -12.73
C GLY A 117 -4.11 13.13 -12.64
N LEU A 118 -4.52 12.33 -13.64
CA LEU A 118 -5.83 11.67 -13.65
C LEU A 118 -5.97 10.61 -12.55
N SER A 119 -4.87 10.00 -12.09
CA SER A 119 -4.91 8.97 -11.06
C SER A 119 -5.20 9.50 -9.66
N GLU A 120 -5.10 10.81 -9.40
CA GLU A 120 -5.33 11.38 -8.06
C GLU A 120 -6.72 11.04 -7.50
N GLY A 121 -7.76 11.10 -8.34
CA GLY A 121 -9.11 10.72 -7.93
C GLY A 121 -9.22 9.24 -7.56
N VAL A 122 -8.59 8.38 -8.36
CA VAL A 122 -8.53 6.92 -8.11
C VAL A 122 -7.79 6.64 -6.80
N ASP A 123 -6.67 7.32 -6.56
CA ASP A 123 -5.86 7.13 -5.36
C ASP A 123 -6.67 7.44 -4.08
N GLY A 124 -7.51 8.48 -4.11
CA GLY A 124 -8.42 8.84 -3.01
C GLY A 124 -9.52 7.80 -2.75
N ASP A 125 -10.16 7.29 -3.81
CA ASP A 125 -11.17 6.22 -3.70
C ASP A 125 -10.57 4.92 -3.14
N LEU A 126 -9.35 4.58 -3.56
CA LEU A 126 -8.65 3.38 -3.09
C LEU A 126 -8.18 3.51 -1.64
N GLU A 127 -7.87 4.71 -1.17
CA GLU A 127 -7.59 4.96 0.24
C GLU A 127 -8.83 4.69 1.10
N LEU A 128 -10.01 5.16 0.69
CA LEU A 128 -11.27 4.84 1.37
C LEU A 128 -11.53 3.33 1.42
N LEU A 129 -11.33 2.62 0.30
CA LEU A 129 -11.44 1.16 0.25
C LEU A 129 -10.40 0.49 1.16
N GLY A 130 -9.21 1.07 1.29
CA GLY A 130 -8.18 0.65 2.24
C GLY A 130 -8.65 0.73 3.69
N TYR A 131 -9.27 1.85 4.08
CA TYR A 131 -9.87 1.97 5.42
C TYR A 131 -10.97 0.95 5.65
N ILE A 132 -11.88 0.75 4.68
CA ILE A 132 -12.92 -0.27 4.76
C ILE A 132 -12.30 -1.67 4.93
N SER A 133 -11.25 -1.97 4.19
CA SER A 133 -10.49 -3.22 4.32
C SER A 133 -9.96 -3.39 5.74
N ILE A 134 -9.29 -2.38 6.31
CA ILE A 134 -8.77 -2.42 7.68
C ILE A 134 -9.88 -2.72 8.68
N PHE A 135 -11.05 -2.08 8.57
CA PHE A 135 -12.19 -2.37 9.45
C PHE A 135 -12.74 -3.78 9.27
N ALA A 136 -12.86 -4.27 8.03
CA ALA A 136 -13.33 -5.61 7.74
C ALA A 136 -12.39 -6.68 8.34
N TYR A 137 -11.08 -6.52 8.16
CA TYR A 137 -10.09 -7.41 8.74
C TYR A 137 -9.98 -7.27 10.27
N GLY A 138 -10.16 -6.07 10.82
CA GLY A 138 -10.26 -5.86 12.26
C GLY A 138 -11.40 -6.67 12.88
N ARG A 139 -12.57 -6.72 12.22
CA ARG A 139 -13.69 -7.58 12.66
C ARG A 139 -13.34 -9.07 12.58
N LEU A 140 -12.65 -9.51 11.52
CA LEU A 140 -12.19 -10.90 11.41
C LEU A 140 -11.20 -11.27 12.52
N THR A 141 -10.23 -10.39 12.79
CA THR A 141 -9.28 -10.54 13.89
C THR A 141 -10.00 -10.65 15.24
N LEU A 142 -10.94 -9.76 15.54
CA LEU A 142 -11.71 -9.80 16.79
C LEU A 142 -12.52 -11.09 16.94
N ARG A 143 -13.16 -11.55 15.86
CA ARG A 143 -13.91 -12.81 15.86
C ARG A 143 -13.00 -14.00 16.13
N ASP A 144 -11.85 -14.06 15.50
CA ASP A 144 -10.90 -15.16 15.66
C ASP A 144 -10.22 -15.10 17.04
N TYR A 145 -9.95 -13.91 17.57
CA TYR A 145 -9.49 -13.71 18.96
C TYR A 145 -10.51 -14.22 19.99
N GLN A 146 -11.80 -13.91 19.82
CA GLN A 146 -12.85 -14.40 20.72
C GLN A 146 -13.01 -15.92 20.67
N ARG A 147 -12.71 -16.57 19.54
CA ARG A 147 -12.67 -18.03 19.42
C ARG A 147 -11.46 -18.60 20.14
N TYR A 148 -10.29 -18.00 19.92
CA TYR A 148 -9.05 -18.38 20.60
C TYR A 148 -9.18 -18.27 22.13
N ARG A 149 -9.77 -17.19 22.64
CA ARG A 149 -10.01 -17.02 24.08
C ARG A 149 -10.89 -18.13 24.66
N ARG A 150 -12.01 -18.44 24.01
CA ARG A 150 -12.90 -19.53 24.44
C ARG A 150 -12.20 -20.89 24.46
N TYR A 151 -11.36 -21.16 23.45
CA TYR A 151 -10.58 -22.40 23.42
C TYR A 151 -9.63 -22.53 24.63
N LEU A 152 -9.03 -21.43 25.09
CA LEU A 152 -8.21 -21.40 26.30
C LEU A 152 -9.02 -21.48 27.60
N ASP A 153 -10.26 -20.98 27.60
CA ASP A 153 -11.14 -21.09 28.77
C ASP A 153 -11.70 -22.52 28.93
N ASP A 154 -11.85 -23.25 27.81
CA ASP A 154 -12.44 -24.59 27.74
C ASP A 154 -11.40 -25.74 27.87
N ASN A 155 -10.09 -25.47 27.86
CA ASN A 155 -8.98 -26.47 27.97
C ASN A 155 -7.91 -26.02 28.96
#